data_AF-A0A226BWR7-F1
#
_entry.id   AF-A0A226BWR7-F1
#
_cell.length_a   1.000
_cell.length_b   1.000
_cell.length_c   1.000
_cell.angle_alpha   90.00
_cell.angle_beta   90.00
_cell.angle_gamma   90.00
#
_symmetry.space_group_name_H-M   'P 1'
#
loop_
_entity.id
_entity.type
_entity.pdbx_description
1 polymer ?
#
loop_
_entity_poly.entity_id
_entity_poly.type
_entity_poly.pdbx_seq_one_letter_code
_entity_poly.pdbx_strand_id
1 'polypeptide(L)'
;MFIEEEIFKGIRNVGKSKKVKINLFPLATDLFSILKEEGLIEELNNTPLLGNITVRKKDSYTRYDYVMMQQYMYLFVKKKLNSELMLSLGNKVKCKEFTNGIFDIKNSDFKKVPTIADILQILALIYNIGHFKNTFTSSRAAINAIKSDEKLYESFLCNFEFDLHKNIARQIIESNNYYRFHLLNSLLILLSIGRDQLTIKFAINILSEYLTKERSGSEKLEYIFKLFVIIREVSFVTYDLSIAPVPIYIDIHNDKYLETLLMERLSGYNEEKQISNLFKGLNKLLQDNVYNEESNAIIQFDIVQRMTRNIMKHEKTKELFSSSYQEFINGKEDSYAIFNKKYSKRNDFEVSNILKLSFSDEKQSEIIQLIKRLNSTNFVKVAWYYSMSEERIIMLVAIKAKCNQKQKVAFKVIRVILNFLNRLKTSDQENTYHDQVLLTTKFFLYYLFNEHKILLEGGLDKNVCVTLDQGKRKRSKSLKRLLTSYPESHQDNIHEIKVIKSILDSDNNNDLGLTVCSSIVVKDQKDLTRKKAEFDGLILYPNRNEEQIIFVESKNTNRQPSQSKNCLKEKFITLAIPYVEEYIVSQGMNSIYKYSV
;
A
#
# COMPACT_ATOMS: atom_id res chain seq x y z
N MET A 1 -18.03 -34.58 5.69
CA MET A 1 -18.25 -34.17 7.11
C MET A 1 -19.15 -32.95 7.14
N PHE A 2 -20.04 -32.81 8.13
CA PHE A 2 -20.84 -31.60 8.33
C PHE A 2 -20.23 -30.72 9.42
N ILE A 3 -20.02 -29.45 9.11
CA ILE A 3 -19.59 -28.40 10.05
C ILE A 3 -20.73 -27.40 10.12
N GLU A 4 -21.19 -27.06 11.33
CA GLU A 4 -22.14 -25.97 11.52
C GLU A 4 -21.38 -24.75 12.01
N GLU A 5 -21.41 -23.67 11.23
CA GLU A 5 -20.61 -22.48 11.49
C GLU A 5 -21.44 -21.20 11.39
N GLU A 6 -21.13 -20.23 12.25
CA GLU A 6 -21.66 -18.89 12.16
C GLU A 6 -20.77 -18.04 11.25
N ILE A 7 -21.02 -18.11 9.94
CA ILE A 7 -20.23 -17.37 8.95
C ILE A 7 -20.59 -15.87 8.90
N PHE A 8 -21.54 -15.39 9.71
CA PHE A 8 -21.99 -13.99 9.73
C PHE A 8 -22.11 -13.46 11.15
N LYS A 9 -21.10 -12.72 11.62
CA LYS A 9 -21.12 -12.01 12.90
C LYS A 9 -21.70 -10.62 12.66
N GLY A 10 -23.04 -10.54 12.58
CA GLY A 10 -23.82 -9.29 12.51
C GLY A 10 -23.24 -8.18 11.61
N ILE A 11 -23.53 -8.23 10.31
CA ILE A 11 -23.13 -7.17 9.37
C ILE A 11 -23.83 -5.85 9.75
N ARG A 12 -23.07 -4.74 9.76
CA ARG A 12 -23.60 -3.39 9.90
C ARG A 12 -24.70 -3.17 8.84
N ASN A 13 -25.93 -2.93 9.28
CA ASN A 13 -27.17 -2.75 8.47
C ASN A 13 -27.95 -4.03 8.06
N VAL A 14 -27.49 -5.25 8.37
CA VAL A 14 -28.26 -6.50 8.11
C VAL A 14 -28.84 -7.11 9.39
N GLY A 15 -28.22 -6.83 10.55
CA GLY A 15 -28.84 -7.02 11.87
C GLY A 15 -29.02 -8.46 12.37
N LYS A 16 -28.70 -9.51 11.60
CA LYS A 16 -28.82 -10.91 12.05
C LYS A 16 -27.61 -11.75 11.67
N SER A 17 -27.19 -12.62 12.58
CA SER A 17 -26.27 -13.70 12.24
C SER A 17 -26.99 -14.82 11.52
N LYS A 18 -26.29 -15.51 10.62
CA LYS A 18 -26.79 -16.66 9.86
C LYS A 18 -25.84 -17.82 10.04
N LYS A 19 -26.34 -18.87 10.71
CA LYS A 19 -25.66 -20.15 10.85
C LYS A 19 -25.93 -20.99 9.61
N VAL A 20 -24.89 -21.61 9.08
CA VAL A 20 -24.98 -22.45 7.89
C VAL A 20 -24.35 -23.81 8.15
N LYS A 21 -24.90 -24.83 7.50
CA LYS A 21 -24.31 -26.17 7.48
C LYS A 21 -23.40 -26.29 6.26
N ILE A 22 -22.11 -26.46 6.52
CA ILE A 22 -21.07 -26.64 5.52
C ILE A 22 -20.79 -28.13 5.40
N ASN A 23 -20.95 -28.68 4.19
CA ASN A 23 -20.58 -30.04 3.86
C ASN A 23 -19.24 -30.08 3.13
N LEU A 24 -18.26 -30.78 3.70
CA LEU A 24 -17.00 -31.06 3.04
C LEU A 24 -17.08 -32.39 2.29
N PHE A 25 -16.62 -32.40 1.03
CA PHE A 25 -16.45 -33.62 0.22
C PHE A 25 -15.40 -34.56 0.82
N PRO A 26 -15.34 -35.84 0.41
CA PRO A 26 -14.46 -36.82 1.05
C PRO A 26 -13.00 -36.39 1.12
N LEU A 27 -12.40 -35.94 0.01
CA LEU A 27 -10.99 -35.54 0.01
C LEU A 27 -10.72 -34.29 0.87
N ALA A 28 -11.64 -33.33 0.86
CA ALA A 28 -11.55 -32.15 1.72
C ALA A 28 -11.80 -32.48 3.20
N THR A 29 -12.63 -33.48 3.50
CA THR A 29 -12.86 -34.00 4.86
C THR A 29 -11.60 -34.66 5.39
N ASP A 30 -10.95 -35.50 4.58
CA ASP A 30 -9.71 -36.18 4.94
C ASP A 30 -8.61 -35.14 5.23
N LEU A 31 -8.42 -34.18 4.32
CA LEU A 31 -7.47 -33.09 4.52
C LEU A 31 -7.77 -32.28 5.78
N PHE A 32 -9.03 -31.88 5.99
CA PHE A 32 -9.42 -31.11 7.17
C PHE A 32 -9.12 -31.87 8.46
N SER A 33 -9.33 -33.19 8.48
CA SER A 33 -9.06 -34.03 9.64
C SER A 33 -7.57 -34.08 9.96
N ILE A 34 -6.72 -34.28 8.94
CA ILE A 34 -5.26 -34.23 9.07
C ILE A 34 -4.82 -32.87 9.60
N LEU A 35 -5.28 -31.77 8.98
CA LEU A 35 -4.93 -30.41 9.42
C LEU A 35 -5.42 -30.12 10.85
N LYS A 36 -6.51 -30.75 11.30
CA LYS A 36 -7.03 -30.59 12.66
C LYS A 36 -6.18 -31.34 13.68
N GLU A 37 -5.76 -32.55 13.36
CA GLU A 37 -4.86 -33.37 14.19
C GLU A 37 -3.51 -32.66 14.40
N GLU A 38 -3.00 -32.00 13.36
CA GLU A 38 -1.79 -31.18 13.42
C GLU A 38 -1.99 -29.80 14.10
N GLY A 39 -3.20 -29.49 14.59
CA GLY A 39 -3.51 -28.22 15.25
C GLY A 39 -3.65 -27.00 14.32
N LEU A 40 -3.47 -27.16 13.00
CA LEU A 40 -3.51 -26.07 12.02
C LEU A 40 -4.90 -25.43 11.88
N ILE A 41 -5.97 -26.21 12.10
CA ILE A 41 -7.34 -25.65 12.14
C ILE A 41 -7.53 -24.71 13.33
N GLU A 42 -6.94 -25.02 14.49
CA GLU A 42 -6.95 -24.13 15.65
C GLU A 42 -6.14 -22.86 15.38
N GLU A 43 -5.01 -22.99 14.68
CA GLU A 43 -4.20 -21.83 14.26
C GLU A 43 -4.95 -20.89 13.31
N LEU A 44 -5.71 -21.43 12.34
CA LEU A 44 -6.60 -20.62 11.49
C LEU A 44 -7.63 -19.84 12.30
N ASN A 45 -8.18 -20.47 13.36
CA ASN A 45 -9.15 -19.82 14.23
C ASN A 45 -8.52 -18.73 15.11
N ASN A 46 -7.24 -18.88 15.43
CA ASN A 46 -6.47 -17.90 16.19
C ASN A 46 -5.79 -16.82 15.33
N THR A 47 -5.88 -16.93 14.00
CA THR A 47 -5.26 -16.00 13.06
C THR A 47 -6.29 -14.96 12.59
N PRO A 48 -6.11 -13.66 12.94
CA PRO A 48 -7.02 -12.61 12.47
C PRO A 48 -6.97 -12.47 10.95
N LEU A 49 -8.13 -12.29 10.31
CA LEU A 49 -8.22 -12.11 8.84
C LEU A 49 -7.37 -10.92 8.37
N LEU A 50 -7.47 -9.79 9.07
CA LEU A 50 -6.80 -8.54 8.73
C LEU A 50 -5.51 -8.29 9.51
N GLY A 51 -5.03 -9.29 10.25
CA GLY A 51 -3.80 -9.22 11.03
C GLY A 51 -3.78 -8.02 11.98
N ASN A 52 -2.90 -7.06 11.68
CA ASN A 52 -2.66 -5.87 12.50
C ASN A 52 -3.56 -4.67 12.21
N ILE A 53 -4.55 -4.76 11.33
CA ILE A 53 -5.50 -3.65 11.13
C ILE A 53 -6.46 -3.60 12.33
N THR A 54 -6.75 -2.40 12.85
CA THR A 54 -7.66 -2.27 14.00
C THR A 54 -9.10 -2.47 13.55
N VAL A 55 -9.78 -3.46 14.12
CA VAL A 55 -11.21 -3.69 13.91
C VAL A 55 -11.88 -3.79 15.27
N ARG A 56 -13.15 -3.39 15.36
CA ARG A 56 -13.94 -3.58 16.58
C ARG A 56 -14.05 -5.08 16.84
N LYS A 57 -13.86 -5.51 18.09
CA LYS A 57 -13.83 -6.94 18.47
C LYS A 57 -15.06 -7.73 18.01
N LYS A 58 -16.24 -7.10 18.00
CA LYS A 58 -17.48 -7.73 17.54
C LYS A 58 -17.55 -7.97 16.02
N ASP A 59 -16.74 -7.23 15.26
CA ASP A 59 -16.72 -7.26 13.79
C ASP A 59 -15.45 -7.96 13.28
N SER A 60 -14.67 -8.62 14.16
CA SER A 60 -13.42 -9.27 13.79
C SER A 60 -13.66 -10.69 13.29
N TYR A 61 -13.17 -10.98 12.08
CA TYR A 61 -13.15 -12.31 11.49
C TYR A 61 -11.77 -12.95 11.58
N THR A 62 -11.75 -14.27 11.67
CA THR A 62 -10.54 -15.12 11.65
C THR A 62 -10.30 -15.66 10.24
N ARG A 63 -9.12 -16.23 10.00
CA ARG A 63 -8.85 -16.96 8.75
C ARG A 63 -9.73 -18.21 8.65
N TYR A 64 -10.08 -18.83 9.77
CA TYR A 64 -11.05 -19.92 9.79
C TYR A 64 -12.44 -19.48 9.29
N ASP A 65 -12.97 -18.37 9.81
CA ASP A 65 -14.25 -17.80 9.35
C ASP A 65 -14.23 -17.61 7.82
N TYR A 66 -13.13 -17.07 7.31
CA TYR A 66 -12.92 -16.83 5.88
C TYR A 66 -12.86 -18.11 5.04
N VAL A 67 -12.20 -19.17 5.52
CA VAL A 67 -12.23 -20.47 4.83
C VAL A 67 -13.65 -21.02 4.83
N MET A 68 -14.35 -21.00 5.96
CA MET A 68 -15.72 -21.51 6.07
C MET A 68 -16.69 -20.75 5.15
N MET A 69 -16.51 -19.44 5.01
CA MET A 69 -17.24 -18.62 4.05
C MET A 69 -17.05 -19.10 2.60
N GLN A 70 -15.81 -19.39 2.19
CA GLN A 70 -15.53 -19.94 0.85
C GLN A 70 -16.17 -21.32 0.67
N GLN A 71 -16.08 -22.19 1.68
CA GLN A 71 -16.71 -23.52 1.64
C GLN A 71 -18.23 -23.42 1.47
N TYR A 72 -18.87 -22.49 2.19
CA TYR A 72 -20.28 -22.18 2.02
C TYR A 72 -20.59 -21.70 0.59
N MET A 73 -19.81 -20.78 0.04
CA MET A 73 -19.99 -20.28 -1.32
C MET A 73 -19.90 -21.40 -2.38
N TYR A 74 -18.94 -22.33 -2.25
CA TYR A 74 -18.85 -23.47 -3.18
C TYR A 74 -20.09 -24.36 -3.13
N LEU A 75 -20.64 -24.60 -1.93
CA LEU A 75 -21.88 -25.38 -1.77
C LEU A 75 -23.08 -24.64 -2.33
N PHE A 76 -23.14 -23.32 -2.15
CA PHE A 76 -24.18 -22.48 -2.71
C PHE A 76 -24.17 -22.56 -4.24
N VAL A 77 -23.01 -22.33 -4.86
CA VAL A 77 -22.80 -22.47 -6.32
C VAL A 77 -23.20 -23.86 -6.80
N LYS A 78 -22.76 -24.92 -6.10
CA LYS A 78 -23.11 -26.30 -6.47
C LYS A 78 -24.61 -26.55 -6.46
N LYS A 79 -25.33 -25.96 -5.50
CA LYS A 79 -26.78 -26.18 -5.33
C LYS A 79 -27.60 -25.33 -6.30
N LYS A 80 -27.15 -24.12 -6.61
CA LYS A 80 -27.97 -23.09 -7.28
C LYS A 80 -27.52 -22.76 -8.70
N LEU A 81 -26.23 -22.84 -8.99
CA LEU A 81 -25.62 -22.29 -10.20
C LEU A 81 -24.87 -23.33 -11.01
N ASN A 82 -24.95 -24.62 -10.65
CA ASN A 82 -24.14 -25.66 -11.28
C ASN A 82 -24.44 -25.88 -12.77
N SER A 83 -25.65 -25.54 -13.22
CA SER A 83 -26.06 -25.50 -14.63
C SER A 83 -25.51 -24.31 -15.40
N GLU A 84 -25.22 -23.19 -14.70
CA GLU A 84 -24.75 -21.94 -15.31
C GLU A 84 -23.23 -21.91 -15.51
N LEU A 85 -22.52 -22.83 -14.86
CA LEU A 85 -21.07 -22.96 -14.98
C LEU A 85 -20.66 -23.59 -16.30
N MET A 86 -19.62 -23.04 -16.94
CA MET A 86 -18.97 -23.66 -18.12
C MET A 86 -18.58 -25.12 -17.86
N LEU A 87 -18.01 -25.42 -16.68
CA LEU A 87 -17.84 -26.79 -16.22
C LEU A 87 -18.47 -26.92 -14.83
N SER A 88 -19.49 -27.78 -14.72
CA SER A 88 -20.11 -28.13 -13.44
C SER A 88 -19.08 -28.54 -12.39
N LEU A 89 -19.34 -28.25 -11.12
CA LEU A 89 -18.44 -28.59 -10.01
C LEU A 89 -18.30 -30.11 -9.81
N GLY A 90 -19.19 -30.92 -10.40
CA GLY A 90 -19.11 -32.38 -10.41
C GLY A 90 -18.20 -32.95 -11.50
N ASN A 91 -17.67 -32.13 -12.40
CA ASN A 91 -16.76 -32.59 -13.44
C ASN A 91 -15.50 -33.21 -12.82
N LYS A 92 -15.12 -34.38 -13.34
CA LYS A 92 -13.91 -35.10 -12.92
C LYS A 92 -12.65 -34.39 -13.43
N VAL A 93 -11.62 -34.37 -12.60
CA VAL A 93 -10.30 -33.81 -12.90
C VAL A 93 -9.30 -34.95 -12.82
N LYS A 94 -8.68 -35.30 -13.95
CA LYS A 94 -7.73 -36.41 -14.02
C LYS A 94 -6.36 -35.95 -13.49
N CYS A 95 -5.62 -36.84 -12.85
CA CYS A 95 -4.29 -36.51 -12.31
C CYS A 95 -3.31 -36.01 -13.38
N LYS A 96 -3.44 -36.50 -14.62
CA LYS A 96 -2.64 -36.04 -15.78
C LYS A 96 -2.81 -34.57 -16.14
N GLU A 97 -3.84 -33.90 -15.61
CA GLU A 97 -4.08 -32.48 -15.86
C GLU A 97 -3.11 -31.59 -15.05
N PHE A 98 -2.51 -32.13 -13.98
CA PHE A 98 -1.53 -31.43 -13.12
C PHE A 98 -0.11 -31.61 -13.68
N THR A 99 0.21 -30.87 -14.74
CA THR A 99 1.51 -30.96 -15.43
C THR A 99 2.69 -30.52 -14.59
N ASN A 100 2.47 -29.65 -13.60
CA ASN A 100 3.48 -29.18 -12.65
C ASN A 100 3.34 -29.87 -11.28
N GLY A 101 2.65 -31.02 -11.24
CA GLY A 101 2.57 -31.87 -10.05
C GLY A 101 3.93 -32.42 -9.69
N ILE A 102 4.26 -32.40 -8.40
CA ILE A 102 5.53 -32.92 -7.87
C ILE A 102 5.44 -34.43 -7.65
N PHE A 103 4.32 -34.88 -7.09
CA PHE A 103 4.11 -36.28 -6.78
C PHE A 103 3.40 -36.97 -7.94
N ASP A 104 3.93 -38.13 -8.34
CA ASP A 104 3.23 -39.01 -9.28
C ASP A 104 2.04 -39.64 -8.56
N ILE A 105 0.83 -39.22 -8.95
CA ILE A 105 -0.44 -39.71 -8.43
C ILE A 105 -1.27 -40.18 -9.61
N LYS A 106 -1.85 -41.37 -9.50
CA LYS A 106 -2.70 -41.98 -10.52
C LYS A 106 -4.16 -41.87 -10.13
N ASN A 107 -5.04 -41.83 -11.14
CA ASN A 107 -6.49 -41.81 -10.89
C ASN A 107 -6.97 -43.05 -10.11
N SER A 108 -6.26 -44.18 -10.25
CA SER A 108 -6.53 -45.44 -9.55
C SER A 108 -6.25 -45.37 -8.05
N ASP A 109 -5.45 -44.40 -7.60
CA ASP A 109 -5.10 -44.25 -6.18
C ASP A 109 -6.30 -43.72 -5.38
N PHE A 110 -7.25 -43.09 -6.07
CA PHE A 110 -8.48 -42.58 -5.48
C PHE A 110 -9.64 -43.58 -5.60
N LYS A 111 -10.40 -43.73 -4.51
CA LYS A 111 -11.68 -44.47 -4.53
C LYS A 111 -12.66 -43.90 -5.57
N LYS A 112 -12.64 -42.58 -5.77
CA LYS A 112 -13.37 -41.86 -6.82
C LYS A 112 -12.48 -40.77 -7.37
N VAL A 113 -12.45 -40.64 -8.70
CA VAL A 113 -11.69 -39.57 -9.36
C VAL A 113 -12.08 -38.21 -8.79
N PRO A 114 -11.11 -37.36 -8.40
CA PRO A 114 -11.39 -36.03 -7.86
C PRO A 114 -12.25 -35.20 -8.80
N THR A 115 -13.08 -34.34 -8.23
CA THR A 115 -13.91 -33.39 -8.96
C THR A 115 -13.42 -31.96 -8.81
N ILE A 116 -13.94 -31.04 -9.63
CA ILE A 116 -13.70 -29.60 -9.48
C ILE A 116 -14.04 -29.14 -8.06
N ALA A 117 -15.16 -29.62 -7.50
CA ALA A 117 -15.55 -29.29 -6.13
C ALA A 117 -14.49 -29.72 -5.10
N ASP A 118 -13.91 -30.92 -5.24
CA ASP A 118 -12.87 -31.40 -4.33
C ASP A 118 -11.64 -30.48 -4.35
N ILE A 119 -11.21 -30.08 -5.55
CA ILE A 119 -10.04 -29.20 -5.71
C ILE A 119 -10.31 -27.82 -5.12
N LEU A 120 -11.48 -27.23 -5.36
CA LEU A 120 -11.83 -25.92 -4.80
C LEU A 120 -11.86 -25.94 -3.27
N GLN A 121 -12.45 -26.98 -2.66
CA GLN A 121 -12.51 -27.10 -1.20
C GLN A 121 -11.13 -27.32 -0.59
N ILE A 122 -10.29 -28.18 -1.19
CA ILE A 122 -8.89 -28.40 -0.77
C ILE A 122 -8.09 -27.10 -0.91
N LEU A 123 -8.19 -26.43 -2.06
CA LEU A 123 -7.46 -25.20 -2.33
C LEU A 123 -7.81 -24.10 -1.33
N ALA A 124 -9.08 -23.94 -0.95
CA ALA A 124 -9.49 -22.99 0.08
C ALA A 124 -8.85 -23.24 1.46
N LEU A 125 -8.65 -24.51 1.84
CA LEU A 125 -7.95 -24.87 3.07
C LEU A 125 -6.46 -24.52 2.96
N ILE A 126 -5.75 -25.11 1.99
CA ILE A 126 -4.29 -24.97 1.89
C ILE A 126 -3.83 -23.57 1.50
N TYR A 127 -4.69 -22.78 0.87
CA TYR A 127 -4.40 -21.37 0.60
C TYR A 127 -4.25 -20.57 1.90
N ASN A 128 -4.91 -20.96 3.00
CA ASN A 128 -4.94 -20.15 4.22
C ASN A 128 -4.01 -20.63 5.35
N ILE A 129 -3.59 -21.90 5.37
CA ILE A 129 -2.82 -22.47 6.50
C ILE A 129 -1.43 -21.85 6.71
N GLY A 130 -0.82 -21.25 5.67
CA GLY A 130 0.51 -20.65 5.78
C GLY A 130 0.54 -19.19 6.24
N HIS A 131 -0.60 -18.61 6.63
CA HIS A 131 -0.64 -17.23 7.12
C HIS A 131 -0.08 -17.12 8.55
N PHE A 132 0.88 -16.22 8.74
CA PHE A 132 1.28 -15.77 10.08
C PHE A 132 0.14 -14.98 10.78
N LYS A 133 0.20 -14.85 12.11
CA LYS A 133 -0.81 -14.09 12.88
C LYS A 133 -0.94 -12.62 12.48
N ASN A 134 0.15 -11.97 12.05
CA ASN A 134 0.11 -10.60 11.50
C ASN A 134 -0.01 -10.55 9.96
N THR A 135 -0.40 -11.67 9.35
CA THR A 135 -0.72 -11.83 7.92
C THR A 135 0.34 -11.22 7.00
N PHE A 136 -0.04 -10.29 6.12
CA PHE A 136 0.83 -9.69 5.11
C PHE A 136 1.93 -8.81 5.72
N THR A 137 1.72 -8.25 6.91
CA THR A 137 2.77 -7.51 7.64
C THR A 137 3.94 -8.44 7.97
N SER A 138 3.65 -9.64 8.48
CA SER A 138 4.69 -10.64 8.76
C SER A 138 5.33 -11.20 7.50
N SER A 139 4.54 -11.52 6.48
CA SER A 139 5.08 -11.96 5.19
C SER A 139 6.09 -10.98 4.62
N ARG A 140 5.80 -9.68 4.71
CA ARG A 140 6.71 -8.62 4.27
C ARG A 140 7.98 -8.55 5.13
N ALA A 141 7.85 -8.75 6.44
CA ALA A 141 9.01 -8.80 7.34
C ALA A 141 9.91 -10.01 7.08
N ALA A 142 9.33 -11.17 6.79
CA ALA A 142 10.04 -12.39 6.42
C ALA A 142 10.84 -12.19 5.12
N ILE A 143 10.19 -11.69 4.05
CA ILE A 143 10.89 -11.34 2.80
C ILE A 143 12.03 -10.34 3.08
N ASN A 144 11.79 -9.29 3.86
CA ASN A 144 12.83 -8.31 4.18
C ASN A 144 14.02 -8.96 4.90
N ALA A 145 13.78 -9.86 5.86
CA ALA A 145 14.83 -10.56 6.57
C ALA A 145 15.64 -11.48 5.63
N ILE A 146 14.94 -12.30 4.84
CA ILE A 146 15.52 -13.21 3.84
C ILE A 146 16.41 -12.43 2.85
N LYS A 147 15.98 -11.27 2.37
CA LYS A 147 16.75 -10.44 1.42
C LYS A 147 17.86 -9.60 2.05
N SER A 148 17.91 -9.51 3.37
CA SER A 148 18.91 -8.67 4.06
C SER A 148 20.27 -9.37 4.21
N ASP A 149 20.32 -10.68 4.03
CA ASP A 149 21.52 -11.49 4.23
C ASP A 149 21.51 -12.70 3.28
N GLU A 150 22.57 -12.84 2.49
CA GLU A 150 22.70 -13.89 1.47
C GLU A 150 22.67 -15.30 2.09
N LYS A 151 23.20 -15.49 3.30
CA LYS A 151 23.14 -16.78 3.99
C LYS A 151 21.70 -17.14 4.37
N LEU A 152 20.91 -16.16 4.84
CA LEU A 152 19.50 -16.37 5.16
C LEU A 152 18.70 -16.68 3.88
N TYR A 153 19.03 -16.01 2.77
CA TYR A 153 18.44 -16.27 1.47
C TYR A 153 18.64 -17.73 1.03
N GLU A 154 19.89 -18.17 0.98
CA GLU A 154 20.22 -19.55 0.57
C GLU A 154 19.66 -20.59 1.55
N SER A 155 19.78 -20.35 2.86
CA SER A 155 19.22 -21.24 3.89
C SER A 155 17.70 -21.39 3.75
N PHE A 156 16.99 -20.29 3.48
CA PHE A 156 15.55 -20.34 3.23
C PHE A 156 15.22 -21.19 2.00
N LEU A 157 15.95 -21.01 0.88
CA LEU A 157 15.73 -21.83 -0.32
C LEU A 157 16.01 -23.32 -0.08
N CYS A 158 16.98 -23.66 0.79
CA CYS A 158 17.26 -25.04 1.18
C CYS A 158 16.09 -25.74 1.93
N ASN A 159 15.09 -25.01 2.42
CA ASN A 159 13.89 -25.62 3.00
C ASN A 159 13.00 -26.29 1.93
N PHE A 160 13.17 -25.97 0.65
CA PHE A 160 12.44 -26.58 -0.45
C PHE A 160 13.28 -27.68 -1.10
N GLU A 161 12.78 -28.90 -1.08
CA GLU A 161 13.47 -30.04 -1.70
C GLU A 161 13.41 -29.99 -3.23
N PHE A 162 12.25 -29.63 -3.77
CA PHE A 162 11.97 -29.65 -5.20
C PHE A 162 12.40 -28.36 -5.89
N ASP A 163 13.12 -28.47 -7.01
CA ASP A 163 13.62 -27.30 -7.75
C ASP A 163 12.49 -26.41 -8.28
N LEU A 164 11.33 -26.97 -8.62
CA LEU A 164 10.14 -26.19 -8.94
C LEU A 164 9.74 -25.25 -7.79
N HIS A 165 9.69 -25.76 -6.56
CA HIS A 165 9.33 -24.96 -5.38
C HIS A 165 10.42 -23.93 -5.04
N LYS A 166 11.71 -24.27 -5.18
CA LYS A 166 12.81 -23.31 -5.05
C LYS A 166 12.67 -22.15 -6.04
N ASN A 167 12.33 -22.45 -7.30
CA ASN A 167 12.14 -21.46 -8.34
C ASN A 167 10.94 -20.54 -8.05
N ILE A 168 9.82 -21.10 -7.56
CA ILE A 168 8.65 -20.32 -7.11
C ILE A 168 9.03 -19.41 -5.93
N ALA A 169 9.77 -19.94 -4.95
CA ALA A 169 10.22 -19.19 -3.78
C ALA A 169 11.11 -18.00 -4.20
N ARG A 170 12.09 -18.25 -5.08
CA ARG A 170 12.95 -17.22 -5.68
C ARG A 170 12.12 -16.11 -6.33
N GLN A 171 11.19 -16.46 -7.21
CA GLN A 171 10.34 -15.48 -7.89
C GLN A 171 9.53 -14.62 -6.91
N ILE A 172 8.94 -15.22 -5.87
CA ILE A 172 8.15 -14.50 -4.86
C ILE A 172 9.03 -13.55 -4.04
N ILE A 173 10.23 -13.98 -3.64
CA ILE A 173 11.16 -13.15 -2.84
C ILE A 173 11.75 -12.01 -3.68
N GLU A 174 12.22 -12.30 -4.89
CA GLU A 174 12.85 -11.31 -5.77
C GLU A 174 11.86 -10.20 -6.13
N SER A 175 10.63 -10.56 -6.50
CA SER A 175 9.54 -9.61 -6.80
C SER A 175 8.95 -8.91 -5.56
N ASN A 176 9.37 -9.26 -4.34
CA ASN A 176 8.78 -8.79 -3.08
C ASN A 176 7.28 -9.08 -2.95
N ASN A 177 6.79 -10.20 -3.49
CA ASN A 177 5.36 -10.54 -3.51
C ASN A 177 4.89 -11.11 -2.15
N TYR A 178 4.83 -10.24 -1.14
CA TYR A 178 4.39 -10.60 0.22
C TYR A 178 2.93 -11.09 0.28
N TYR A 179 2.10 -10.76 -0.74
CA TYR A 179 0.75 -11.30 -0.86
C TYR A 179 0.73 -12.80 -1.13
N ARG A 180 1.73 -13.35 -1.85
CA ARG A 180 1.83 -14.80 -2.14
C ARG A 180 2.76 -15.57 -1.21
N PHE A 181 3.58 -14.89 -0.40
CA PHE A 181 4.56 -15.53 0.49
C PHE A 181 3.96 -16.57 1.45
N HIS A 182 2.75 -16.34 1.96
CA HIS A 182 2.07 -17.31 2.83
C HIS A 182 1.83 -18.68 2.14
N LEU A 183 1.77 -18.73 0.81
CA LEU A 183 1.64 -19.98 0.07
C LEU A 183 2.94 -20.81 0.10
N LEU A 184 4.10 -20.15 0.24
CA LEU A 184 5.37 -20.85 0.49
C LEU A 184 5.35 -21.51 1.87
N ASN A 185 4.85 -20.80 2.88
CA ASN A 185 4.65 -21.39 4.21
C ASN A 185 3.66 -22.57 4.13
N SER A 186 2.55 -22.44 3.39
CA SER A 186 1.62 -23.56 3.18
C SER A 186 2.30 -24.78 2.55
N LEU A 187 3.16 -24.58 1.54
CA LEU A 187 3.94 -25.67 0.95
C LEU A 187 4.85 -26.34 1.99
N LEU A 188 5.61 -25.56 2.76
CA LEU A 188 6.51 -26.09 3.79
C LEU A 188 5.76 -26.87 4.88
N ILE A 189 4.62 -26.34 5.34
CA ILE A 189 3.73 -27.04 6.28
C ILE A 189 3.28 -28.39 5.70
N LEU A 190 2.71 -28.41 4.49
CA LEU A 190 2.24 -29.64 3.86
C LEU A 190 3.35 -30.66 3.64
N LEU A 191 4.56 -30.19 3.29
CA LEU A 191 5.74 -31.03 3.14
C LEU A 191 6.23 -31.63 4.46
N SER A 192 5.83 -31.08 5.62
CA SER A 192 6.27 -31.55 6.94
C SER A 192 5.32 -32.55 7.61
N ILE A 193 4.00 -32.48 7.38
CA ILE A 193 3.00 -33.19 8.20
C ILE A 193 2.51 -34.56 7.68
N GLY A 194 2.96 -35.03 6.52
CA GLY A 194 2.48 -36.34 6.04
C GLY A 194 2.69 -36.60 4.56
N ARG A 195 3.95 -36.65 4.12
CA ARG A 195 4.31 -36.83 2.71
C ARG A 195 3.76 -38.10 2.09
N ASP A 196 3.51 -39.15 2.87
CA ASP A 196 3.04 -40.44 2.35
C ASP A 196 1.52 -40.50 2.13
N GLN A 197 0.77 -39.58 2.74
CA GLN A 197 -0.68 -39.55 2.63
C GLN A 197 -1.10 -39.00 1.26
N LEU A 198 -1.93 -39.76 0.54
CA LEU A 198 -2.42 -39.42 -0.79
C LEU A 198 -3.04 -38.02 -0.86
N THR A 199 -3.87 -37.66 0.12
CA THR A 199 -4.55 -36.36 0.18
C THR A 199 -3.57 -35.20 0.32
N ILE A 200 -2.48 -35.37 1.09
CA ILE A 200 -1.43 -34.36 1.23
C ILE A 200 -0.64 -34.22 -0.07
N LYS A 201 -0.22 -35.33 -0.69
CA LYS A 201 0.44 -35.31 -2.02
C LYS A 201 -0.42 -34.58 -3.05
N PHE A 202 -1.72 -34.88 -3.07
CA PHE A 202 -2.67 -34.24 -3.98
C PHE A 202 -2.83 -32.74 -3.71
N ALA A 203 -2.91 -32.34 -2.44
CA ALA A 203 -2.95 -30.93 -2.05
C ALA A 203 -1.69 -30.17 -2.47
N ILE A 204 -0.50 -30.77 -2.33
CA ILE A 204 0.77 -30.18 -2.78
C ILE A 204 0.78 -30.02 -4.30
N ASN A 205 0.30 -31.01 -5.07
CA ASN A 205 0.18 -30.89 -6.53
C ASN A 205 -0.76 -29.75 -6.94
N ILE A 206 -1.93 -29.64 -6.28
CA ILE A 206 -2.87 -28.53 -6.52
C ILE A 206 -2.20 -27.17 -6.26
N LEU A 207 -1.52 -27.02 -5.11
CA LEU A 207 -0.88 -25.76 -4.73
C LEU A 207 0.28 -25.40 -5.66
N SER A 208 1.08 -26.40 -6.05
CA SER A 208 2.19 -26.23 -7.00
C SER A 208 1.67 -25.70 -8.34
N GLU A 209 0.63 -26.33 -8.88
CA GLU A 209 0.01 -25.90 -10.13
C GLU A 209 -0.63 -24.52 -10.01
N TYR A 210 -1.28 -24.21 -8.88
CA TYR A 210 -1.82 -22.86 -8.64
C TYR A 210 -0.73 -21.79 -8.58
N LEU A 211 0.43 -22.13 -8.02
CA LEU A 211 1.59 -21.23 -7.96
C LEU A 211 2.22 -21.01 -9.33
N THR A 212 2.12 -21.98 -10.24
CA THR A 212 2.65 -21.93 -11.61
C THR A 212 1.57 -21.78 -12.68
N LYS A 213 0.37 -21.35 -12.32
CA LYS A 213 -0.82 -21.33 -13.21
C LYS A 213 -0.63 -20.60 -14.55
N GLU A 214 0.26 -19.62 -14.61
CA GLU A 214 0.61 -18.88 -15.85
C GLU A 214 1.36 -19.77 -16.87
N ARG A 215 1.89 -20.90 -16.42
CA ARG A 215 2.60 -21.92 -17.20
C ARG A 215 1.82 -23.22 -17.30
N SER A 216 0.59 -23.28 -16.75
CA SER A 216 -0.26 -24.46 -16.84
C SER A 216 -0.73 -24.63 -18.29
N GLY A 217 -0.56 -25.82 -18.85
CA GLY A 217 -1.12 -26.17 -20.17
C GLY A 217 -2.58 -26.65 -20.11
N SER A 218 -3.19 -26.70 -18.92
CA SER A 218 -4.55 -27.24 -18.73
C SER A 218 -5.59 -26.12 -18.63
N GLU A 219 -6.40 -25.96 -19.68
CA GLU A 219 -7.55 -25.04 -19.71
C GLU A 219 -8.55 -25.33 -18.57
N LYS A 220 -8.69 -26.61 -18.21
CA LYS A 220 -9.58 -27.02 -17.12
C LYS A 220 -9.06 -26.54 -15.75
N LEU A 221 -7.76 -26.64 -15.49
CA LEU A 221 -7.19 -26.12 -14.24
C LEU A 221 -7.21 -24.59 -14.20
N GLU A 222 -6.97 -23.93 -15.34
CA GLU A 222 -7.13 -22.48 -15.46
C GLU A 222 -8.55 -22.04 -15.08
N TYR A 223 -9.56 -22.72 -15.61
CA TYR A 223 -10.96 -22.49 -15.24
C TYR A 223 -11.22 -22.69 -13.73
N ILE A 224 -10.73 -23.78 -13.14
CA ILE A 224 -10.89 -24.06 -11.70
C ILE A 224 -10.24 -22.94 -10.87
N PHE A 225 -9.05 -22.48 -11.25
CA PHE A 225 -8.37 -21.41 -10.55
C PHE A 225 -9.05 -20.04 -10.75
N LYS A 226 -9.69 -19.79 -11.90
CA LYS A 226 -10.55 -18.62 -12.10
C LYS A 226 -11.75 -18.65 -11.14
N LEU A 227 -12.47 -19.77 -11.05
CA LEU A 227 -13.57 -19.96 -10.08
C LEU A 227 -13.10 -19.73 -8.63
N PHE A 228 -11.95 -20.32 -8.27
CA PHE A 228 -11.36 -20.13 -6.95
C PHE A 228 -11.12 -18.65 -6.64
N VAL A 229 -10.49 -17.90 -7.56
CA VAL A 229 -10.19 -16.47 -7.38
C VAL A 229 -11.47 -15.64 -7.22
N ILE A 230 -12.50 -15.90 -8.03
CA ILE A 230 -13.77 -15.17 -7.97
C ILE A 230 -14.47 -15.40 -6.62
N ILE A 231 -14.59 -16.65 -6.18
CA ILE A 231 -15.22 -16.96 -4.88
C ILE A 231 -14.44 -16.36 -3.72
N ARG A 232 -13.11 -16.45 -3.78
CA ARG A 232 -12.21 -15.83 -2.79
C ARG A 232 -12.44 -14.32 -2.72
N GLU A 233 -12.58 -13.67 -3.87
CA GLU A 233 -12.82 -12.23 -4.00
C GLU A 233 -14.17 -11.81 -3.43
N VAL A 234 -15.26 -12.46 -3.84
CA VAL A 234 -16.60 -12.21 -3.28
C VAL A 234 -16.58 -12.36 -1.76
N SER A 235 -15.89 -13.39 -1.24
CA SER A 235 -15.83 -13.67 0.19
C SER A 235 -15.10 -12.56 0.97
N PHE A 236 -13.89 -12.17 0.55
CA PHE A 236 -13.14 -11.15 1.33
C PHE A 236 -13.74 -9.76 1.16
N VAL A 237 -14.22 -9.40 -0.04
CA VAL A 237 -14.85 -8.10 -0.26
C VAL A 237 -16.07 -7.96 0.62
N THR A 238 -16.87 -9.02 0.78
CA THR A 238 -18.05 -8.95 1.63
C THR A 238 -17.70 -8.77 3.11
N TYR A 239 -16.74 -9.53 3.62
CA TYR A 239 -16.28 -9.36 5.01
C TYR A 239 -15.63 -8.01 5.25
N ASP A 240 -14.77 -7.56 4.36
CA ASP A 240 -13.99 -6.35 4.59
C ASP A 240 -14.84 -5.08 4.36
N LEU A 241 -15.84 -5.11 3.48
CA LEU A 241 -16.84 -4.03 3.39
C LEU A 241 -17.68 -3.91 4.66
N SER A 242 -17.98 -5.02 5.35
CA SER A 242 -18.79 -4.99 6.57
C SER A 242 -18.14 -4.19 7.71
N ILE A 243 -16.82 -4.02 7.67
CA ILE A 243 -16.03 -3.30 8.66
C ILE A 243 -15.49 -1.97 8.15
N ALA A 244 -15.48 -1.77 6.83
CA ALA A 244 -14.90 -0.59 6.21
C ALA A 244 -15.70 0.68 6.59
N PRO A 245 -15.05 1.85 6.68
CA PRO A 245 -15.71 3.12 6.97
C PRO A 245 -16.44 3.69 5.74
N VAL A 246 -17.10 2.83 4.94
CA VAL A 246 -17.82 3.21 3.72
C VAL A 246 -19.28 2.77 3.81
N PRO A 247 -20.24 3.50 3.20
CA PRO A 247 -21.66 3.19 3.27
C PRO A 247 -22.07 2.12 2.24
N ILE A 248 -21.22 1.13 1.98
CA ILE A 248 -21.45 0.08 0.96
C ILE A 248 -21.30 -1.28 1.63
N TYR A 249 -22.23 -2.18 1.35
CA TYR A 249 -22.18 -3.57 1.79
C TYR A 249 -22.78 -4.48 0.70
N ILE A 250 -22.48 -5.78 0.77
CA ILE A 250 -23.08 -6.80 -0.08
C ILE A 250 -24.03 -7.62 0.78
N ASP A 251 -25.33 -7.60 0.47
CA ASP A 251 -26.32 -8.44 1.16
C ASP A 251 -26.24 -9.88 0.65
N ILE A 252 -25.47 -10.69 1.37
CA ILE A 252 -25.36 -12.13 1.15
C ILE A 252 -26.23 -12.95 2.12
N HIS A 253 -27.01 -12.28 2.97
CA HIS A 253 -28.00 -12.97 3.82
C HIS A 253 -29.20 -13.41 2.98
N ASN A 254 -29.59 -12.58 2.00
CA ASN A 254 -30.62 -12.92 1.02
C ASN A 254 -30.06 -13.86 -0.07
N ASP A 255 -30.50 -15.12 -0.04
CA ASP A 255 -30.07 -16.14 -1.01
C ASP A 255 -30.34 -15.72 -2.45
N LYS A 256 -31.44 -15.01 -2.74
CA LYS A 256 -31.75 -14.56 -4.12
C LYS A 256 -30.74 -13.52 -4.61
N TYR A 257 -30.34 -12.58 -3.76
CA TYR A 257 -29.36 -11.56 -4.13
C TYR A 257 -27.96 -12.16 -4.28
N LEU A 258 -27.60 -13.10 -3.41
CA LEU A 258 -26.36 -13.84 -3.54
C LEU A 258 -26.33 -14.68 -4.82
N GLU A 259 -27.43 -15.35 -5.16
CA GLU A 259 -27.59 -16.11 -6.40
C GLU A 259 -27.39 -15.23 -7.63
N THR A 260 -28.06 -14.08 -7.70
CA THR A 260 -27.87 -13.10 -8.79
C THR A 260 -26.43 -12.63 -8.89
N LEU A 261 -25.81 -12.23 -7.78
CA LEU A 261 -24.43 -11.74 -7.77
C LEU A 261 -23.43 -12.79 -8.28
N LEU A 262 -23.56 -14.03 -7.79
CA LEU A 262 -22.68 -15.13 -8.18
C LEU A 262 -22.94 -15.58 -9.62
N MET A 263 -24.20 -15.56 -10.07
CA MET A 263 -24.56 -15.87 -11.46
C MET A 263 -23.88 -14.89 -12.42
N GLU A 264 -23.96 -13.58 -12.16
CA GLU A 264 -23.29 -12.57 -12.98
C GLU A 264 -21.76 -12.74 -13.02
N ARG A 265 -21.18 -13.30 -11.96
CA ARG A 265 -19.73 -13.46 -11.81
C ARG A 265 -19.18 -14.77 -12.33
N LEU A 266 -19.98 -15.82 -12.36
CA LEU A 266 -19.53 -17.20 -12.60
C LEU A 266 -20.17 -17.85 -13.83
N SER A 267 -21.28 -17.30 -14.32
CA SER A 267 -21.96 -17.83 -15.49
C SER A 267 -21.03 -17.82 -16.70
N GLY A 268 -20.94 -18.96 -17.40
CA GLY A 268 -20.21 -19.06 -18.66
C GLY A 268 -20.88 -18.29 -19.81
N TYR A 269 -22.10 -17.79 -19.60
CA TYR A 269 -22.95 -17.16 -20.61
C TYR A 269 -23.08 -15.64 -20.46
N ASN A 270 -22.64 -15.07 -19.34
CA ASN A 270 -22.79 -13.63 -19.06
C ASN A 270 -21.54 -12.83 -19.44
N GLU A 271 -21.74 -11.56 -19.82
CA GLU A 271 -20.62 -10.62 -19.98
C GLU A 271 -20.13 -10.13 -18.60
N GLU A 272 -19.04 -10.72 -18.11
CA GLU A 272 -18.49 -10.43 -16.78
C GLU A 272 -17.93 -8.99 -16.61
N LYS A 273 -17.88 -8.17 -17.67
CA LYS A 273 -17.15 -6.88 -17.67
C LYS A 273 -17.69 -5.90 -16.65
N GLN A 274 -19.01 -5.70 -16.61
CA GLN A 274 -19.63 -4.71 -15.71
C GLN A 274 -19.44 -5.11 -14.24
N ILE A 275 -19.74 -6.37 -13.92
CA ILE A 275 -19.61 -6.86 -12.54
C ILE A 275 -18.14 -6.93 -12.10
N SER A 276 -17.21 -7.24 -13.02
CA SER A 276 -15.78 -7.18 -12.74
C SER A 276 -15.31 -5.76 -12.45
N ASN A 277 -15.83 -4.76 -13.17
CA ASN A 277 -15.54 -3.35 -12.89
C ASN A 277 -16.10 -2.90 -11.54
N LEU A 278 -17.27 -3.39 -11.13
CA LEU A 278 -17.81 -3.15 -9.78
C LEU A 278 -16.83 -3.69 -8.71
N PHE A 279 -16.40 -4.95 -8.82
CA PHE A 279 -15.46 -5.53 -7.86
C PHE A 279 -14.10 -4.82 -7.86
N LYS A 280 -13.60 -4.37 -9.01
CA LYS A 280 -12.40 -3.52 -9.08
C LYS A 280 -12.59 -2.22 -8.30
N GLY A 281 -13.75 -1.56 -8.43
CA GLY A 281 -14.10 -0.36 -7.66
C GLY A 281 -14.19 -0.61 -6.15
N LEU A 282 -14.86 -1.70 -5.74
CA LEU A 282 -14.96 -2.10 -4.33
C LEU A 282 -13.59 -2.41 -3.73
N ASN A 283 -12.75 -3.15 -4.46
CA ASN A 283 -11.38 -3.43 -4.03
C ASN A 283 -10.57 -2.14 -3.86
N LYS A 284 -10.66 -1.20 -4.81
CA LYS A 284 -9.99 0.10 -4.69
C LYS A 284 -10.43 0.83 -3.41
N LEU A 285 -11.74 0.87 -3.13
CA LEU A 285 -12.25 1.47 -1.90
C LEU A 285 -11.68 0.79 -0.64
N LEU A 286 -11.61 -0.54 -0.60
CA LEU A 286 -11.02 -1.26 0.52
C LEU A 286 -9.50 -1.01 0.64
N GLN A 287 -8.78 -0.93 -0.47
CA GLN A 287 -7.36 -0.56 -0.51
C GLN A 287 -7.15 0.84 0.08
N ASP A 288 -7.95 1.83 -0.32
CA ASP A 288 -7.77 3.22 0.12
C ASP A 288 -8.20 3.44 1.57
N ASN A 289 -9.23 2.74 2.05
CA ASN A 289 -9.88 3.04 3.34
C ASN A 289 -9.58 2.02 4.44
N VAL A 290 -9.10 0.81 4.11
CA VAL A 290 -8.84 -0.27 5.08
C VAL A 290 -7.37 -0.68 5.05
N TYR A 291 -6.89 -1.17 3.91
CA TYR A 291 -5.57 -1.80 3.85
C TYR A 291 -4.42 -0.78 3.81
N ASN A 292 -4.58 0.28 3.01
CA ASN A 292 -3.56 1.31 2.75
C ASN A 292 -4.00 2.71 3.20
N GLU A 293 -4.91 2.80 4.17
CA GLU A 293 -5.13 4.06 4.87
C GLU A 293 -3.77 4.54 5.41
N GLU A 294 -3.46 5.81 5.17
CA GLU A 294 -2.08 6.33 5.19
C GLU A 294 -1.41 6.12 6.56
N SER A 295 -2.14 6.35 7.64
CA SER A 295 -1.60 6.16 8.99
C SER A 295 -1.37 4.68 9.31
N ASN A 296 -2.32 3.81 8.97
CA ASN A 296 -2.19 2.36 9.11
C ASN A 296 -1.02 1.80 8.30
N ALA A 297 -0.81 2.24 7.06
CA ALA A 297 0.31 1.81 6.23
C ALA A 297 1.67 2.18 6.87
N ILE A 298 1.79 3.37 7.45
CA ILE A 298 2.99 3.79 8.21
C ILE A 298 3.21 2.90 9.44
N ILE A 299 2.15 2.61 10.19
CA ILE A 299 2.22 1.76 11.40
C ILE A 299 2.64 0.32 11.03
N GLN A 300 2.02 -0.25 10.01
CA GLN A 300 2.35 -1.60 9.53
C GLN A 300 3.81 -1.67 9.08
N PHE A 301 4.30 -0.68 8.34
CA PHE A 301 5.71 -0.65 7.93
C PHE A 301 6.66 -0.51 9.12
N ASP A 302 6.32 0.27 10.16
CA ASP A 302 7.11 0.31 11.40
C ASP A 302 7.15 -1.07 12.11
N ILE A 303 6.04 -1.81 12.10
CA ILE A 303 6.00 -3.19 12.63
C ILE A 303 6.91 -4.10 11.80
N VAL A 304 6.84 -4.05 10.48
CA VAL A 304 7.74 -4.79 9.56
C VAL A 304 9.19 -4.52 9.92
N GLN A 305 9.57 -3.25 10.04
CA GLN A 305 10.95 -2.87 10.36
C GLN A 305 11.40 -3.37 11.73
N ARG A 306 10.50 -3.43 12.73
CA ARG A 306 10.81 -4.00 14.04
C ARG A 306 10.99 -5.52 13.99
N MET A 307 10.12 -6.24 13.26
CA MET A 307 10.26 -7.68 13.06
C MET A 307 11.59 -8.02 12.37
N THR A 308 11.89 -7.36 11.25
CA THR A 308 13.16 -7.56 10.54
C THR A 308 14.35 -7.23 11.43
N ARG A 309 14.33 -6.11 12.16
CA ARG A 309 15.40 -5.78 13.11
C ARG A 309 15.56 -6.83 14.19
N ASN A 310 14.49 -7.40 14.74
CA ASN A 310 14.58 -8.43 15.77
C ASN A 310 15.30 -9.70 15.26
N ILE A 311 15.10 -10.05 13.98
CA ILE A 311 15.83 -11.16 13.35
C ILE A 311 17.30 -10.78 13.15
N MET A 312 17.55 -9.61 12.59
CA MET A 312 18.91 -9.19 12.21
C MET A 312 19.80 -8.78 13.40
N LYS A 313 19.23 -8.50 14.58
CA LYS A 313 19.94 -7.91 15.72
C LYS A 313 20.88 -8.90 16.44
N HIS A 314 20.51 -10.17 16.54
CA HIS A 314 21.25 -11.15 17.33
C HIS A 314 21.65 -12.35 16.45
N GLU A 315 22.93 -12.73 16.48
CA GLU A 315 23.44 -13.81 15.64
C GLU A 315 22.71 -15.13 15.92
N LYS A 316 22.44 -15.43 17.19
CA LYS A 316 21.59 -16.58 17.60
C LYS A 316 20.24 -16.61 16.88
N THR A 317 19.57 -15.45 16.71
CA THR A 317 18.27 -15.41 16.03
C THR A 317 18.41 -15.66 14.53
N LYS A 318 19.49 -15.18 13.91
CA LYS A 318 19.78 -15.49 12.50
C LYS A 318 20.11 -16.96 12.31
N GLU A 319 20.94 -17.53 13.18
CA GLU A 319 21.27 -18.96 13.17
C GLU A 319 20.01 -19.81 13.27
N LEU A 320 19.13 -19.51 14.23
CA LEU A 320 17.83 -20.18 14.37
C LEU A 320 16.95 -20.03 13.11
N PHE A 321 16.93 -18.84 12.51
CA PHE A 321 16.17 -18.59 11.28
C PHE A 321 16.72 -19.44 10.12
N SER A 322 18.04 -19.52 9.99
CA SER A 322 18.72 -20.32 8.98
C SER A 322 18.50 -21.82 9.17
N SER A 323 18.63 -22.33 10.41
CA SER A 323 18.56 -23.77 10.69
C SER A 323 17.14 -24.31 10.78
N SER A 324 16.17 -23.47 11.15
CA SER A 324 14.86 -23.92 11.61
C SER A 324 13.74 -22.94 11.25
N TYR A 325 13.64 -22.54 9.98
CA TYR A 325 12.59 -21.62 9.52
C TYR A 325 11.16 -22.10 9.84
N GLN A 326 10.91 -23.42 9.82
CA GLN A 326 9.61 -23.99 10.17
C GLN A 326 9.15 -23.61 11.59
N GLU A 327 10.08 -23.47 12.54
CA GLU A 327 9.77 -23.00 13.89
C GLU A 327 9.27 -21.55 13.90
N PHE A 328 9.69 -20.72 12.94
CA PHE A 328 9.16 -19.35 12.81
C PHE A 328 7.75 -19.32 12.23
N ILE A 329 7.36 -20.33 11.44
CA ILE A 329 5.97 -20.52 10.98
C ILE A 329 5.08 -20.85 12.18
N ASN A 330 5.51 -21.82 12.98
CA ASN A 330 4.73 -22.36 14.11
C ASN A 330 4.97 -21.59 15.43
N GLY A 331 5.84 -20.58 15.42
CA GLY A 331 6.49 -20.06 16.61
C GLY A 331 5.53 -19.63 17.72
N LYS A 332 5.58 -20.37 18.84
CA LYS A 332 4.86 -20.08 20.09
C LYS A 332 5.76 -19.42 21.14
N GLU A 333 7.07 -19.70 21.12
CA GLU A 333 8.07 -19.09 22.01
C GLU A 333 8.60 -17.77 21.47
N ASP A 334 8.99 -16.83 22.35
CA ASP A 334 9.32 -15.45 21.97
C ASP A 334 10.42 -15.30 20.90
N SER A 335 11.39 -16.21 20.85
CA SER A 335 12.48 -16.23 19.87
C SER A 335 12.02 -16.62 18.46
N TYR A 336 11.05 -17.51 18.34
CA TYR A 336 10.51 -17.98 17.05
C TYR A 336 9.21 -17.26 16.67
N ALA A 337 8.48 -16.76 17.66
CA ALA A 337 7.20 -16.06 17.50
C ALA A 337 7.34 -14.65 16.92
N ILE A 338 8.50 -14.26 16.35
CA ILE A 338 8.73 -12.92 15.79
C ILE A 338 7.64 -12.53 14.80
N PHE A 339 7.16 -13.47 13.96
CA PHE A 339 6.09 -13.23 13.00
C PHE A 339 4.69 -13.45 13.56
N ASN A 340 4.55 -14.15 14.68
CA ASN A 340 3.27 -14.58 15.25
C ASN A 340 2.87 -13.82 16.52
N LYS A 341 3.75 -13.02 17.12
CA LYS A 341 3.42 -12.20 18.28
C LYS A 341 2.76 -10.88 17.91
N LYS A 342 2.03 -10.30 18.86
CA LYS A 342 1.43 -8.97 18.71
C LYS A 342 2.50 -7.89 18.84
N TYR A 343 2.43 -6.89 17.96
CA TYR A 343 3.29 -5.70 18.04
C TYR A 343 2.47 -4.48 18.42
N SER A 344 3.02 -3.66 19.32
CA SER A 344 2.38 -2.41 19.70
C SER A 344 2.29 -1.46 18.50
N LYS A 345 1.13 -0.86 18.27
CA LYS A 345 0.94 0.18 17.24
C LYS A 345 1.49 1.50 17.77
N ARG A 346 2.34 2.16 16.98
CA ARG A 346 3.00 3.41 17.38
C ARG A 346 2.50 4.57 16.52
N ASN A 347 1.51 5.28 17.06
CA ASN A 347 0.92 6.48 16.45
C ASN A 347 1.68 7.74 16.90
N ASP A 348 3.02 7.66 16.92
CA ASP A 348 3.92 8.74 17.38
C ASP A 348 4.31 9.70 16.24
N PHE A 349 3.40 9.96 15.31
CA PHE A 349 3.60 10.82 14.14
C PHE A 349 2.37 11.68 13.84
N GLU A 350 2.61 12.78 13.12
CA GLU A 350 1.56 13.71 12.72
C GLU A 350 0.69 13.09 11.61
N VAL A 351 -0.56 12.78 11.96
CA VAL A 351 -1.52 12.14 11.03
C VAL A 351 -2.17 13.17 10.10
N SER A 352 -2.23 14.44 10.52
CA SER A 352 -2.91 15.52 9.80
C SER A 352 -2.21 15.94 8.51
N ASN A 353 -0.91 15.61 8.35
CA ASN A 353 -0.10 16.00 7.19
C ASN A 353 0.91 14.90 6.82
N ILE A 354 0.40 13.79 6.28
CA ILE A 354 1.21 12.72 5.69
C ILE A 354 1.46 13.06 4.21
N LEU A 355 2.73 13.04 3.79
CA LEU A 355 3.08 13.20 2.38
C LEU A 355 2.93 11.87 1.65
N LYS A 356 1.97 11.79 0.72
CA LYS A 356 1.76 10.66 -0.19
C LYS A 356 2.28 10.98 -1.59
N LEU A 357 3.25 10.20 -2.06
CA LEU A 357 3.84 10.35 -3.39
C LEU A 357 3.66 9.04 -4.19
N SER A 358 3.22 9.16 -5.44
CA SER A 358 3.04 8.02 -6.35
C SER A 358 4.08 8.04 -7.46
N PHE A 359 4.65 6.89 -7.79
CA PHE A 359 5.66 6.71 -8.83
C PHE A 359 5.36 5.51 -9.72
N SER A 360 5.86 5.52 -10.96
CA SER A 360 5.82 4.34 -11.82
C SER A 360 6.80 3.26 -11.34
N ASP A 361 6.49 2.01 -11.66
CA ASP A 361 7.25 0.84 -11.21
C ASP A 361 8.66 0.74 -11.81
N GLU A 362 8.86 1.34 -12.98
CA GLU A 362 10.15 1.36 -13.69
C GLU A 362 11.29 1.97 -12.85
N LYS A 363 10.96 2.72 -11.78
CA LYS A 363 11.92 3.39 -10.89
C LYS A 363 12.03 2.76 -9.51
N GLN A 364 11.60 1.50 -9.35
CA GLN A 364 11.55 0.81 -8.06
C GLN A 364 12.89 0.86 -7.31
N SER A 365 14.01 0.63 -8.01
CA SER A 365 15.34 0.58 -7.38
C SER A 365 15.73 1.93 -6.77
N GLU A 366 15.48 3.02 -7.50
CA GLU A 366 15.79 4.38 -7.10
C GLU A 366 14.88 4.84 -5.96
N ILE A 367 13.59 4.45 -6.00
CA ILE A 367 12.63 4.74 -4.93
C ILE A 367 13.02 4.02 -3.64
N ILE A 368 13.45 2.76 -3.70
CA ILE A 368 13.96 2.03 -2.52
C ILE A 368 15.16 2.76 -1.90
N GLN A 369 16.06 3.31 -2.71
CA GLN A 369 17.18 4.12 -2.21
C GLN A 369 16.70 5.42 -1.54
N LEU A 370 15.71 6.10 -2.13
CA LEU A 370 15.08 7.28 -1.52
C LEU A 370 14.48 6.94 -0.14
N ILE A 371 13.72 5.84 -0.06
CA ILE A 371 13.11 5.37 1.19
C ILE A 371 14.17 5.08 2.26
N LYS A 372 15.29 4.45 1.89
CA LYS A 372 16.42 4.22 2.82
C LYS A 372 17.00 5.53 3.36
N ARG A 373 17.22 6.53 2.49
CA ARG A 373 17.74 7.86 2.88
C ARG A 373 16.76 8.65 3.75
N LEU A 374 15.46 8.55 3.48
CA LEU A 374 14.45 9.21 4.32
C LEU A 374 14.31 8.50 5.67
N ASN A 375 14.36 7.17 5.71
CA ASN A 375 14.31 6.41 6.96
C ASN A 375 15.50 6.65 7.89
N SER A 376 16.67 7.01 7.35
CA SER A 376 17.82 7.42 8.17
C SER A 376 17.72 8.85 8.71
N THR A 377 16.70 9.61 8.31
CA THR A 377 16.49 10.98 8.81
C THR A 377 15.79 10.95 10.17
N ASN A 378 16.42 11.55 11.18
CA ASN A 378 15.85 11.64 12.53
C ASN A 378 14.45 12.27 12.52
N PHE A 379 13.56 11.71 13.32
CA PHE A 379 12.15 12.10 13.43
C PHE A 379 11.29 11.93 12.17
N VAL A 380 11.77 11.22 11.16
CA VAL A 380 10.96 10.87 9.98
C VAL A 380 10.45 9.43 10.13
N LYS A 381 9.23 9.19 9.68
CA LYS A 381 8.70 7.86 9.38
C LYS A 381 8.43 7.76 7.89
N VAL A 382 8.82 6.64 7.30
CA VAL A 382 8.58 6.37 5.88
C VAL A 382 7.93 5.00 5.76
N ALA A 383 6.95 4.90 4.89
CA ALA A 383 6.39 3.65 4.44
C ALA A 383 6.24 3.65 2.93
N TRP A 384 6.07 2.47 2.36
CA TRP A 384 5.73 2.36 0.95
C TRP A 384 4.95 1.08 0.69
N TYR A 385 4.21 1.03 -0.40
CA TYR A 385 3.54 -0.18 -0.88
C TYR A 385 3.32 -0.07 -2.39
N TYR A 386 3.10 -1.22 -3.03
CA TYR A 386 2.70 -1.26 -4.43
C TYR A 386 1.16 -1.26 -4.50
N SER A 387 0.60 -0.28 -5.20
CA SER A 387 -0.83 -0.19 -5.46
C SER A 387 -1.15 -0.96 -6.73
N MET A 388 -1.71 -2.16 -6.59
CA MET A 388 -2.13 -2.98 -7.73
C MET A 388 -3.19 -2.29 -8.59
N SER A 389 -4.06 -1.46 -8.00
CA SER A 389 -5.13 -0.77 -8.73
C SER A 389 -4.63 0.42 -9.55
N GLU A 390 -3.51 1.02 -9.13
CA GLU A 390 -2.92 2.17 -9.82
C GLU A 390 -1.66 1.81 -10.61
N GLU A 391 -1.18 0.58 -10.47
CA GLU A 391 0.10 0.09 -11.01
C GLU A 391 1.27 1.04 -10.69
N ARG A 392 1.31 1.47 -9.43
CA ARG A 392 2.24 2.49 -8.93
C ARG A 392 2.80 2.15 -7.57
N ILE A 393 4.03 2.58 -7.33
CA ILE A 393 4.65 2.60 -6.01
C ILE A 393 4.19 3.84 -5.27
N ILE A 394 3.53 3.63 -4.13
CA ILE A 394 3.12 4.69 -3.22
C ILE A 394 4.14 4.78 -2.08
N MET A 395 4.67 5.97 -1.85
CA MET A 395 5.53 6.30 -0.71
C MET A 395 4.81 7.27 0.22
N LEU A 396 4.87 6.99 1.52
CA LEU A 396 4.30 7.81 2.58
C LEU A 396 5.41 8.34 3.47
N VAL A 397 5.38 9.63 3.81
CA VAL A 397 6.35 10.28 4.71
C VAL A 397 5.60 11.08 5.76
N ALA A 398 5.95 10.87 7.04
CA ALA A 398 5.40 11.63 8.16
C ALA A 398 6.51 12.07 9.14
N ILE A 399 6.26 13.14 9.88
CA ILE A 399 7.15 13.62 10.95
C ILE A 399 6.63 13.11 12.29
N LYS A 400 7.54 12.66 13.16
CA LYS A 400 7.20 12.21 14.52
C LYS A 400 6.59 13.34 15.33
N ALA A 401 5.51 13.07 16.05
CA ALA A 401 4.72 14.07 16.78
C ALA A 401 5.55 14.79 17.86
N LYS A 402 6.46 14.05 18.52
CA LYS A 402 7.37 14.56 19.56
C LYS A 402 8.54 15.42 19.04
N CYS A 403 8.59 15.72 17.75
CA CYS A 403 9.66 16.53 17.19
C CYS A 403 9.43 18.01 17.51
N ASN A 404 10.35 18.63 18.25
CA ASN A 404 10.27 20.06 18.57
C ASN A 404 10.75 20.97 17.42
N GLN A 405 11.40 20.41 16.40
CA GLN A 405 11.98 21.13 15.26
C GLN A 405 11.37 20.65 13.94
N LYS A 406 10.03 20.56 13.87
CA LYS A 406 9.32 20.01 12.70
C LYS A 406 9.67 20.73 11.40
N GLN A 407 9.83 22.06 11.42
CA GLN A 407 10.25 22.86 10.26
C GLN A 407 11.61 22.40 9.70
N LYS A 408 12.63 22.21 10.56
CA LYS A 408 13.96 21.71 10.17
C LYS A 408 13.92 20.30 9.62
N VAL A 409 13.12 19.42 10.22
CA VAL A 409 12.94 18.04 9.74
C VAL A 409 12.22 18.03 8.39
N ALA A 410 11.16 18.82 8.23
CA ALA A 410 10.45 19.00 6.97
C ALA A 410 11.38 19.52 5.87
N PHE A 411 12.25 20.48 6.19
CA PHE A 411 13.27 21.00 5.26
C PHE A 411 14.25 19.90 4.80
N LYS A 412 14.71 19.03 5.71
CA LYS A 412 15.54 17.87 5.35
C LYS A 412 14.80 16.91 4.42
N VAL A 413 13.51 16.65 4.68
CA VAL A 413 12.66 15.79 3.85
C VAL A 413 12.51 16.35 2.45
N ILE A 414 12.07 17.62 2.30
CA ILE A 414 11.92 18.25 0.98
C ILE A 414 13.25 18.31 0.24
N ARG A 415 14.37 18.62 0.91
CA ARG A 415 15.71 18.59 0.30
C ARG A 415 16.02 17.22 -0.31
N VAL A 416 15.80 16.14 0.44
CA VAL A 416 16.09 14.78 -0.05
C VAL A 416 15.20 14.42 -1.24
N ILE A 417 13.91 14.75 -1.17
CA ILE A 417 12.93 14.42 -2.23
C ILE A 417 13.17 15.27 -3.49
N LEU A 418 13.35 16.58 -3.38
CA LEU A 418 13.56 17.44 -4.56
C LEU A 418 14.85 17.09 -5.30
N ASN A 419 15.93 16.79 -4.60
CA ASN A 419 17.16 16.31 -5.24
C ASN A 419 16.94 14.96 -5.94
N PHE A 420 16.09 14.09 -5.39
CA PHE A 420 15.71 12.85 -6.06
C PHE A 420 14.90 13.12 -7.33
N LEU A 421 13.84 13.92 -7.24
CA LEU A 421 12.98 14.25 -8.38
C LEU A 421 13.75 14.97 -9.49
N ASN A 422 14.64 15.90 -9.15
CA ASN A 422 15.49 16.59 -10.12
C ASN A 422 16.40 15.63 -10.89
N ARG A 423 16.93 14.58 -10.24
CA ARG A 423 17.73 13.54 -10.92
C ARG A 423 16.92 12.66 -11.86
N LEU A 424 15.62 12.49 -11.59
CA LEU A 424 14.73 11.71 -12.46
C LEU A 424 14.23 12.50 -13.67
N LYS A 425 14.32 13.83 -13.67
CA LYS A 425 13.95 14.66 -14.83
C LYS A 425 14.94 14.40 -15.97
N THR A 426 14.47 13.80 -17.06
CA THR A 426 15.16 13.81 -18.35
C THR A 426 14.78 15.07 -19.15
N SER A 427 15.58 15.46 -20.14
CA SER A 427 15.35 16.67 -20.96
C SER A 427 13.98 16.70 -21.65
N ASP A 428 13.42 15.51 -21.92
CA ASP A 428 12.20 15.36 -22.71
C ASP A 428 10.94 15.26 -21.84
N GLN A 429 11.09 15.35 -20.50
CA GLN A 429 10.05 15.04 -19.51
C GLN A 429 10.03 16.06 -18.34
N GLU A 430 10.20 17.35 -18.64
CA GLU A 430 10.29 18.41 -17.61
C GLU A 430 9.09 18.46 -16.63
N ASN A 431 7.90 18.01 -17.08
CA ASN A 431 6.65 18.07 -16.31
C ASN A 431 6.23 16.74 -15.66
N THR A 432 6.93 15.62 -15.89
CA THR A 432 6.49 14.28 -15.45
C THR A 432 6.36 14.13 -13.93
N TYR A 433 7.03 15.00 -13.16
CA TYR A 433 7.00 14.95 -11.69
C TYR A 433 6.39 16.19 -11.02
N HIS A 434 5.57 16.97 -11.75
CA HIS A 434 4.99 18.20 -11.21
C HIS A 434 4.18 17.94 -9.94
N ASP A 435 3.30 16.94 -9.94
CA ASP A 435 2.45 16.60 -8.79
C ASP A 435 3.27 16.23 -7.55
N GLN A 436 4.35 15.47 -7.73
CA GLN A 436 5.23 15.07 -6.63
C GLN A 436 5.97 16.28 -6.06
N VAL A 437 6.42 17.21 -6.91
CA VAL A 437 7.03 18.48 -6.47
C VAL A 437 6.00 19.31 -5.71
N LEU A 438 4.78 19.41 -6.23
CA LEU A 438 3.68 20.17 -5.62
C LEU A 438 3.30 19.64 -4.24
N LEU A 439 3.07 18.33 -4.12
CA LEU A 439 2.72 17.68 -2.85
C LEU A 439 3.85 17.80 -1.83
N THR A 440 5.11 17.61 -2.26
CA THR A 440 6.26 17.79 -1.38
C THR A 440 6.38 19.24 -0.89
N THR A 441 6.08 20.20 -1.76
CA THR A 441 6.06 21.63 -1.41
C THR A 441 4.98 21.92 -0.38
N LYS A 442 3.73 21.47 -0.60
CA LYS A 442 2.63 21.64 0.37
C LYS A 442 2.97 21.02 1.72
N PHE A 443 3.57 19.83 1.72
CA PHE A 443 4.03 19.17 2.94
C PHE A 443 5.04 20.03 3.72
N PHE A 444 6.02 20.62 3.04
CA PHE A 444 6.99 21.51 3.67
C PHE A 444 6.34 22.80 4.18
N LEU A 445 5.52 23.45 3.35
CA LEU A 445 4.86 24.71 3.69
C LEU A 445 3.95 24.57 4.92
N TYR A 446 3.28 23.43 5.09
CA TYR A 446 2.51 23.14 6.30
C TYR A 446 3.36 23.33 7.57
N TYR A 447 4.58 22.80 7.61
CA TYR A 447 5.47 22.94 8.77
C TYR A 447 6.20 24.29 8.82
N LEU A 448 6.42 24.94 7.67
CA LEU A 448 6.95 26.31 7.60
C LEU A 448 5.98 27.32 8.23
N PHE A 449 4.68 27.12 8.01
CA PHE A 449 3.61 27.98 8.49
C PHE A 449 2.93 27.44 9.75
N ASN A 450 3.70 26.83 10.66
CA ASN A 450 3.22 26.39 11.97
C ASN A 450 1.94 25.53 11.92
N GLU A 451 1.93 24.53 11.04
CA GLU A 451 0.89 23.49 10.96
C GLU A 451 -0.48 24.03 10.53
N HIS A 452 -0.49 25.10 9.73
CA HIS A 452 -1.68 25.58 9.04
C HIS A 452 -1.84 24.88 7.69
N LYS A 453 -3.08 24.54 7.31
CA LYS A 453 -3.36 23.97 6.00
C LYS A 453 -3.07 24.99 4.90
N ILE A 454 -2.45 24.51 3.83
CA ILE A 454 -1.98 25.34 2.72
C ILE A 454 -2.76 25.01 1.45
N LEU A 455 -3.24 26.05 0.79
CA LEU A 455 -3.77 26.00 -0.56
C LEU A 455 -2.85 26.82 -1.46
N LEU A 456 -2.50 26.25 -2.61
CA LEU A 456 -1.74 26.95 -3.66
C LEU A 456 -2.72 27.25 -4.78
N GLU A 457 -2.92 28.53 -5.07
CA GLU A 457 -3.85 29.01 -6.09
C GLU A 457 -3.06 29.54 -7.29
N GLY A 458 -3.10 28.80 -8.40
CA GLY A 458 -2.40 29.17 -9.62
C GLY A 458 -3.06 30.38 -10.29
N GLY A 459 -2.39 31.54 -10.22
CA GLY A 459 -2.90 32.80 -10.78
C GLY A 459 -2.79 32.89 -12.30
N LEU A 460 -1.69 32.42 -12.89
CA LEU A 460 -1.50 32.38 -14.35
C LEU A 460 -1.98 31.06 -14.97
N ASP A 461 -1.58 29.94 -14.35
CA ASP A 461 -1.98 28.60 -14.75
C ASP A 461 -2.45 27.83 -13.50
N LYS A 462 -3.68 27.34 -13.55
CA LYS A 462 -4.26 26.53 -12.47
C LYS A 462 -3.52 25.20 -12.26
N ASN A 463 -2.78 24.73 -13.28
CA ASN A 463 -2.05 23.47 -13.27
C ASN A 463 -0.57 23.62 -12.96
N VAL A 464 0.00 24.84 -12.98
CA VAL A 464 1.43 25.08 -12.72
C VAL A 464 1.58 26.02 -11.52
N CYS A 465 1.60 25.41 -10.33
CA CYS A 465 1.77 26.14 -9.08
C CYS A 465 3.25 26.27 -8.63
N VAL A 466 4.10 25.35 -9.10
CA VAL A 466 5.52 25.26 -8.72
C VAL A 466 6.42 24.89 -9.89
N THR A 467 7.64 25.39 -9.91
CA THR A 467 8.71 24.94 -10.82
C THR A 467 9.92 24.44 -10.04
N LEU A 468 10.61 23.43 -10.57
CA LEU A 468 11.83 22.86 -9.97
C LEU A 468 12.90 22.81 -11.05
N ASP A 469 13.92 23.65 -10.92
CA ASP A 469 14.91 23.88 -11.96
C ASP A 469 16.32 23.99 -11.37
N GLN A 470 17.30 23.39 -12.05
CA GLN A 470 18.71 23.52 -11.71
C GLN A 470 19.41 24.51 -12.64
N GLY A 471 20.08 25.51 -12.07
CA GLY A 471 20.81 26.53 -12.81
C GLY A 471 19.96 27.78 -13.12
N LYS A 472 20.59 28.95 -13.05
CA LYS A 472 19.91 30.26 -13.17
C LYS A 472 19.17 30.43 -14.50
N ARG A 473 19.78 30.01 -15.61
CA ARG A 473 19.19 30.13 -16.96
C ARG A 473 17.90 29.33 -17.09
N LYS A 474 17.84 28.12 -16.52
CA LYS A 474 16.64 27.28 -16.55
C LYS A 474 15.53 27.88 -15.70
N ARG A 475 15.84 28.29 -14.46
CA ARG A 475 14.89 28.99 -13.56
C ARG A 475 14.21 30.19 -14.24
N SER A 476 15.00 31.08 -14.85
CA SER A 476 14.47 32.25 -15.57
C SER A 476 13.67 31.86 -16.82
N LYS A 477 14.12 30.84 -17.58
CA LYS A 477 13.43 30.33 -18.76
C LYS A 477 12.05 29.74 -18.41
N SER A 478 11.94 28.99 -17.32
CA SER A 478 10.68 28.38 -16.86
C SER A 478 9.62 29.44 -16.56
N LEU A 479 9.97 30.51 -15.86
CA LEU A 479 9.03 31.62 -15.62
C LEU A 479 8.73 32.44 -16.88
N LYS A 480 9.73 32.65 -17.75
CA LYS A 480 9.49 33.31 -19.05
C LYS A 480 8.47 32.53 -19.88
N ARG A 481 8.58 31.20 -19.91
CA ARG A 481 7.62 30.31 -20.58
C ARG A 481 6.21 30.50 -20.01
N LEU A 482 6.08 30.48 -18.67
CA LEU A 482 4.79 30.68 -18.00
C LEU A 482 4.15 32.04 -18.37
N LEU A 483 4.93 33.12 -18.35
CA LEU A 483 4.46 34.46 -18.74
C LEU A 483 4.05 34.54 -20.21
N THR A 484 4.77 33.89 -21.12
CA THR A 484 4.44 33.90 -22.56
C THR A 484 3.23 33.03 -22.90
N SER A 485 2.96 31.98 -22.12
CA SER A 485 1.84 31.08 -22.34
C SER A 485 0.49 31.70 -21.94
N TYR A 486 0.49 32.70 -21.06
CA TYR A 486 -0.74 33.32 -20.52
C TYR A 486 -0.67 34.86 -20.53
N PRO A 487 -0.62 35.49 -21.72
CA PRO A 487 -0.48 36.95 -21.82
C PRO A 487 -1.73 37.73 -21.39
N GLU A 488 -2.91 37.09 -21.37
CA GLU A 488 -4.21 37.70 -21.04
C GLU A 488 -4.61 37.55 -19.56
N SER A 489 -3.75 36.99 -18.70
CA SER A 489 -4.04 36.86 -17.27
C SER A 489 -4.14 38.20 -16.55
N HIS A 490 -4.73 38.19 -15.35
CA HIS A 490 -4.87 39.37 -14.51
C HIS A 490 -3.51 40.05 -14.29
N GLN A 491 -3.47 41.39 -14.42
CA GLN A 491 -2.22 42.15 -14.40
C GLN A 491 -1.43 41.95 -13.10
N ASP A 492 -2.12 41.78 -11.97
CA ASP A 492 -1.50 41.50 -10.68
C ASP A 492 -0.74 40.16 -10.69
N ASN A 493 -1.35 39.09 -11.20
CA ASN A 493 -0.70 37.77 -11.30
C ASN A 493 0.54 37.83 -12.21
N ILE A 494 0.47 38.60 -13.30
CA ILE A 494 1.61 38.83 -14.20
C ILE A 494 2.72 39.60 -13.45
N HIS A 495 2.36 40.61 -12.66
CA HIS A 495 3.30 41.41 -11.86
C HIS A 495 4.01 40.55 -10.82
N GLU A 496 3.29 39.72 -10.07
CA GLU A 496 3.84 38.79 -9.07
C GLU A 496 4.93 37.89 -9.67
N ILE A 497 4.64 37.25 -10.82
CA ILE A 497 5.62 36.37 -11.48
C ILE A 497 6.80 37.14 -12.06
N LYS A 498 6.60 38.37 -12.56
CA LYS A 498 7.71 39.23 -13.00
C LYS A 498 8.64 39.60 -11.84
N VAL A 499 8.11 39.84 -10.65
CA VAL A 499 8.91 40.12 -9.44
C VAL A 499 9.70 38.88 -9.03
N ILE A 500 9.10 37.69 -9.01
CA ILE A 500 9.84 36.44 -8.73
C ILE A 500 10.95 36.23 -9.77
N LYS A 501 10.67 36.50 -11.05
CA LYS A 501 11.66 36.38 -12.12
C LYS A 501 12.83 37.35 -11.94
N SER A 502 12.60 38.61 -11.56
CA SER A 502 13.69 39.57 -11.35
C SER A 502 14.60 39.14 -10.19
N ILE A 503 14.03 38.58 -9.13
CA ILE A 503 14.79 38.00 -8.01
C ILE A 503 15.67 36.84 -8.52
N LEU A 504 15.11 35.92 -9.32
CA LEU A 504 15.86 34.81 -9.91
C LEU A 504 16.95 35.26 -10.89
N ASP A 505 16.72 36.34 -11.65
CA ASP A 505 17.71 36.91 -12.58
C ASP A 505 18.90 37.55 -11.85
N SER A 506 18.66 38.10 -10.65
CA SER A 506 19.71 38.68 -9.80
C SER A 506 20.56 37.64 -9.06
N ASP A 507 20.08 36.39 -8.98
CA ASP A 507 20.78 35.30 -8.30
C ASP A 507 21.80 34.63 -9.23
N ASN A 508 23.07 34.70 -8.84
CA ASN A 508 24.18 34.19 -9.64
C ASN A 508 24.47 32.70 -9.47
N ASN A 509 23.84 32.04 -8.49
CA ASN A 509 24.12 30.64 -8.18
C ASN A 509 23.45 29.67 -9.16
N ASN A 510 24.13 28.55 -9.46
CA ASN A 510 23.63 27.53 -10.38
C ASN A 510 23.02 26.31 -9.66
N ASP A 511 22.61 26.48 -8.41
CA ASP A 511 22.03 25.43 -7.60
C ASP A 511 20.59 25.09 -8.02
N LEU A 512 20.05 24.05 -7.37
CA LEU A 512 18.66 23.62 -7.51
C LEU A 512 17.77 24.64 -6.80
N GLY A 513 16.74 25.14 -7.49
CA GLY A 513 15.73 26.01 -6.92
C GLY A 513 14.33 25.48 -7.18
N LEU A 514 13.49 25.51 -6.14
CA LEU A 514 12.06 25.37 -6.24
C LEU A 514 11.44 26.77 -6.20
N THR A 515 10.59 27.09 -7.16
CA THR A 515 9.86 28.35 -7.21
C THR A 515 8.38 28.08 -7.06
N VAL A 516 7.73 28.69 -6.07
CA VAL A 516 6.28 28.70 -5.93
C VAL A 516 5.77 29.92 -6.69
N CYS A 517 5.20 29.67 -7.87
CA CYS A 517 4.68 30.68 -8.80
C CYS A 517 3.15 30.79 -8.68
N SER A 518 2.63 30.64 -7.46
CA SER A 518 1.21 30.65 -7.12
C SER A 518 1.02 31.34 -5.78
N SER A 519 -0.17 31.90 -5.57
CA SER A 519 -0.54 32.49 -4.30
C SER A 519 -0.60 31.39 -3.23
N ILE A 520 0.09 31.62 -2.11
CA ILE A 520 0.19 30.69 -0.99
C ILE A 520 -0.83 31.09 0.07
N VAL A 521 -2.01 30.49 0.01
CA VAL A 521 -3.12 30.76 0.93
C VAL A 521 -2.99 29.88 2.17
N VAL A 522 -2.76 30.52 3.32
CA VAL A 522 -2.70 29.88 4.64
C VAL A 522 -4.07 29.94 5.28
N LYS A 523 -4.68 28.79 5.55
CA LYS A 523 -6.03 28.69 6.17
C LYS A 523 -5.97 28.79 7.68
N ASP A 524 -7.04 29.28 8.30
CA ASP A 524 -7.19 29.25 9.75
C ASP A 524 -7.36 27.80 10.25
N GLN A 525 -6.81 27.50 11.43
CA GLN A 525 -6.87 26.14 12.02
C GLN A 525 -8.27 25.79 12.55
N LYS A 526 -9.04 26.77 13.00
CA LYS A 526 -10.39 26.57 13.56
C LYS A 526 -11.46 26.57 12.47
N ASP A 527 -11.27 27.39 11.44
CA ASP A 527 -12.18 27.49 10.30
C ASP A 527 -11.41 27.43 8.97
N LEU A 528 -11.44 26.26 8.33
CA LEU A 528 -10.75 26.00 7.06
C LEU A 528 -11.30 26.83 5.89
N THR A 529 -12.48 27.44 6.01
CA THR A 529 -13.01 28.34 4.99
C THR A 529 -12.33 29.71 5.03
N ARG A 530 -11.86 30.13 6.21
CA ARG A 530 -11.27 31.44 6.43
C ARG A 530 -9.78 31.46 6.07
N LYS A 531 -9.38 32.50 5.35
CA LYS A 531 -7.98 32.82 5.06
C LYS A 531 -7.34 33.51 6.27
N LYS A 532 -6.22 32.97 6.74
CA LYS A 532 -5.43 33.57 7.84
C LYS A 532 -4.34 34.49 7.29
N ALA A 533 -3.66 34.09 6.23
CA ALA A 533 -2.67 34.88 5.52
C ALA A 533 -2.54 34.40 4.06
N GLU A 534 -1.88 35.18 3.23
CA GLU A 534 -1.59 34.87 1.83
C GLU A 534 -0.20 35.37 1.48
N PHE A 535 0.59 34.65 0.69
CA PHE A 535 1.85 35.17 0.13
C PHE A 535 1.81 35.09 -1.39
N ASP A 536 2.41 36.08 -2.06
CA ASP A 536 2.40 36.17 -3.51
C ASP A 536 3.35 35.15 -4.17
N GLY A 537 4.40 34.74 -3.44
CA GLY A 537 5.31 33.70 -3.91
C GLY A 537 6.42 33.36 -2.92
N LEU A 538 7.13 32.29 -3.23
CA LEU A 538 8.24 31.79 -2.43
C LEU A 538 9.29 31.12 -3.31
N ILE A 539 10.57 31.37 -3.03
CA ILE A 539 11.69 30.64 -3.66
C ILE A 539 12.39 29.82 -2.57
N LEU A 540 12.68 28.55 -2.87
CA LEU A 540 13.36 27.62 -1.96
C LEU A 540 14.62 27.07 -2.63
N TYR A 541 15.76 27.24 -1.96
CA TYR A 541 17.05 26.67 -2.32
C TYR A 541 17.43 25.54 -1.36
N PRO A 542 16.99 24.30 -1.64
CA PRO A 542 17.14 23.19 -0.69
C PRO A 542 18.59 22.84 -0.34
N ASN A 543 19.57 23.25 -1.16
CA ASN A 543 20.97 22.89 -0.99
C ASN A 543 21.85 24.03 -0.43
N ARG A 544 21.29 25.20 -0.11
CA ARG A 544 22.05 26.29 0.53
C ARG A 544 22.18 26.09 2.04
N ASN A 545 23.26 26.62 2.59
CA ASN A 545 23.51 26.61 4.04
C ASN A 545 22.76 27.74 4.77
N GLU A 546 22.49 28.85 4.08
CA GLU A 546 21.79 30.03 4.57
C GLU A 546 20.89 30.59 3.47
N GLU A 547 19.95 31.46 3.84
CA GLU A 547 19.02 32.10 2.90
C GLU A 547 18.28 31.08 2.03
N GLN A 548 17.92 29.93 2.62
CA GLN A 548 17.30 28.84 1.87
C GLN A 548 15.92 29.21 1.36
N ILE A 549 15.23 30.16 1.98
CA ILE A 549 13.90 30.60 1.60
C ILE A 549 13.92 32.09 1.29
N ILE A 550 13.27 32.49 0.21
CA ILE A 550 12.97 33.89 -0.08
C ILE A 550 11.46 34.05 -0.13
N PHE A 551 10.91 34.79 0.83
CA PHE A 551 9.53 35.23 0.80
C PHE A 551 9.40 36.45 -0.10
N VAL A 552 8.34 36.47 -0.91
CA VAL A 552 8.07 37.55 -1.86
C VAL A 552 6.70 38.15 -1.56
N GLU A 553 6.68 39.46 -1.38
CA GLU A 553 5.47 40.28 -1.34
C GLU A 553 5.56 41.36 -2.41
N SER A 554 4.56 41.44 -3.26
CA SER A 554 4.49 42.41 -4.34
C SER A 554 3.23 43.26 -4.24
N LYS A 555 3.31 44.50 -4.73
CA LYS A 555 2.16 45.39 -4.83
C LYS A 555 2.21 46.09 -6.19
N ASN A 556 1.16 45.92 -6.98
CA ASN A 556 0.99 46.58 -8.26
C ASN A 556 0.40 47.99 -8.06
N THR A 557 1.12 48.86 -7.36
CA THR A 557 0.71 50.25 -7.05
C THR A 557 1.89 51.19 -7.15
N ASN A 558 1.62 52.45 -7.52
CA ASN A 558 2.62 53.52 -7.55
C ASN A 558 2.58 54.42 -6.30
N ARG A 559 1.67 54.13 -5.35
CA ARG A 559 1.40 54.94 -4.16
C ARG A 559 1.57 54.02 -2.95
N GLN A 560 2.55 54.29 -2.08
CA GLN A 560 2.91 53.57 -0.82
C GLN A 560 3.99 52.46 -0.91
N PRO A 561 5.28 52.82 -1.00
CA PRO A 561 6.40 51.88 -1.01
C PRO A 561 6.52 50.99 0.24
N SER A 562 6.08 51.47 1.40
CA SER A 562 6.13 50.74 2.67
C SER A 562 5.02 49.70 2.82
N GLN A 563 4.01 49.70 1.94
CA GLN A 563 2.85 48.83 2.07
C GLN A 563 3.22 47.34 1.99
N SER A 564 4.07 46.94 1.03
CA SER A 564 4.51 45.53 0.92
C SER A 564 5.33 45.08 2.13
N LYS A 565 6.17 45.96 2.68
CA LYS A 565 6.95 45.68 3.89
C LYS A 565 6.04 45.47 5.11
N ASN A 566 5.05 46.34 5.29
CA ASN A 566 4.07 46.22 6.37
C ASN A 566 3.20 44.96 6.22
N CYS A 567 2.76 44.63 5.01
CA CYS A 567 2.00 43.40 4.75
C CYS A 567 2.83 42.15 5.12
N LEU A 568 4.10 42.09 4.74
CA LEU A 568 4.96 40.94 5.07
C LEU A 568 5.18 40.82 6.59
N LYS A 569 5.38 41.96 7.26
CA LYS A 569 5.48 42.06 8.74
C LYS A 569 4.24 41.50 9.43
N GLU A 570 3.06 41.95 9.02
CA GLU A 570 1.78 41.49 9.55
C GLU A 570 1.59 39.98 9.36
N LYS A 571 1.96 39.44 8.19
CA LYS A 571 1.89 38.00 7.90
C LYS A 571 2.82 37.19 8.80
N PHE A 572 4.06 37.63 9.00
CA PHE A 572 5.00 36.95 9.89
C PHE A 572 4.54 36.97 11.35
N ILE A 573 3.99 38.09 11.83
CA ILE A 573 3.40 38.16 13.18
C ILE A 573 2.21 37.21 13.29
N THR A 574 1.27 37.26 12.32
CA THR A 574 0.03 36.46 12.31
C THR A 574 0.30 34.96 12.31
N LEU A 575 1.38 34.54 11.62
CA LEU A 575 1.78 33.14 11.51
C LEU A 575 2.86 32.74 12.52
N ALA A 576 3.33 33.65 13.38
CA ALA A 576 4.43 33.42 14.32
C ALA A 576 5.71 32.89 13.63
N ILE A 577 6.07 33.47 12.48
CA ILE A 577 7.34 33.20 11.80
C ILE A 577 8.40 34.13 12.38
N PRO A 578 9.53 33.62 12.91
CA PRO A 578 10.61 34.48 13.41
C PRO A 578 11.21 35.32 12.29
N TYR A 579 11.31 36.63 12.49
CA TYR A 579 11.93 37.54 11.53
C TYR A 579 12.60 38.74 12.22
N VAL A 580 13.51 39.39 11.49
CA VAL A 580 14.17 40.64 11.87
C VAL A 580 13.71 41.72 10.91
N GLU A 581 13.07 42.78 11.39
CA GLU A 581 12.39 43.78 10.55
C GLU A 581 13.34 44.53 9.61
N GLU A 582 14.59 44.72 10.04
CA GLU A 582 15.66 45.36 9.28
C GLU A 582 16.07 44.52 8.07
N TYR A 583 15.83 43.21 8.09
CA TYR A 583 16.18 42.31 6.99
C TYR A 583 15.09 42.19 5.93
N ILE A 584 13.94 42.85 6.11
CA ILE A 584 12.96 43.02 5.02
C ILE A 584 13.47 44.11 4.08
N VAL A 585 13.90 43.68 2.89
CA VAL A 585 14.45 44.55 1.84
C VAL A 585 13.35 44.97 0.89
N SER A 586 13.11 46.28 0.77
CA SER A 586 12.19 46.84 -0.22
C SER A 586 12.92 47.10 -1.54
N GLN A 587 12.40 46.53 -2.64
CA GLN A 587 12.84 46.77 -4.00
C GLN A 587 11.71 47.48 -4.77
N GLY A 588 11.74 48.82 -4.72
CA GLY A 588 10.63 49.64 -5.21
C GLY A 588 9.38 49.44 -4.35
N MET A 589 8.33 48.88 -4.95
CA MET A 589 7.04 48.63 -4.30
C MET A 589 6.90 47.18 -3.78
N ASN A 590 7.91 46.35 -4.01
CA ASN A 590 7.95 44.95 -3.60
C ASN A 590 8.87 44.77 -2.40
N SER A 591 8.63 43.75 -1.60
CA SER A 591 9.45 43.42 -0.43
C SER A 591 9.86 41.96 -0.47
N ILE A 592 11.12 41.72 -0.11
CA ILE A 592 11.68 40.37 0.01
C ILE A 592 12.22 40.15 1.41
N TYR A 593 12.13 38.92 1.88
CA TYR A 593 12.78 38.49 3.11
C TYR A 593 13.48 37.15 2.90
N LYS A 594 14.77 37.10 3.21
CA LYS A 594 15.56 35.88 3.15
C LYS A 594 15.56 35.20 4.51
N TYR A 595 15.16 33.94 4.54
CA TYR A 595 14.97 33.17 5.76
C TYR A 595 15.85 31.91 5.73
N SER A 596 16.41 31.57 6.90
CA SER A 596 17.21 30.36 7.11
C SER A 596 16.51 29.38 8.05
N VAL A 597 16.42 28.10 7.67
CA VAL A 597 15.66 27.06 8.40
C VAL A 597 16.49 26.35 9.47
#